data_AF-A0A925WR01-F1
#
_entry.id   AF-A0A925WR01-F1
#
_cell.length_a   1.000
_cell.length_b   1.000
_cell.length_c   1.000
_cell.angle_alpha   90.00
_cell.angle_beta   90.00
_cell.angle_gamma   90.00
#
_symmetry.space_group_name_H-M   'P 1'
#
loop_
_entity.id
_entity.type
_entity.pdbx_description
1 polymer ?
#
loop_
_entity_poly.entity_id
_entity_poly.type
_entity_poly.pdbx_seq_one_letter_code
_entity_poly.pdbx_strand_id
1 'polypeptide(L)'
;MQNALLTTVLALRAYRAEQGAHPESLGALVSHGYLSRIPADPFASTGGTPVRYRRLAGGTYLLYSVGPDCQDDDGTPIRATFANEKPKHWVEADMKGDFVVGVNNYQD
;
A
#
# COMPACT_ATOMS: atom_id res chain seq x y z
N MET A 1 5.32 1.65 11.09
CA MET A 1 4.80 0.93 9.89
C MET A 1 4.22 1.89 8.84
N GLN A 2 3.58 3.00 9.25
CA GLN A 2 2.83 3.95 8.41
C GLN A 2 3.64 4.70 7.32
N ASN A 3 4.96 4.90 7.49
CA ASN A 3 5.73 5.73 6.58
C ASN A 3 5.88 5.16 5.16
N ALA A 4 5.87 3.83 4.97
CA ALA A 4 6.18 3.23 3.67
C ALA A 4 5.13 3.57 2.59
N LEU A 5 3.85 3.27 2.86
CA LEU A 5 2.75 3.54 1.93
C LEU A 5 2.55 5.03 1.71
N LEU A 6 2.55 5.85 2.78
CA LEU A 6 2.38 7.31 2.68
C LEU A 6 3.48 7.98 1.86
N THR A 7 4.74 7.59 2.07
CA THR A 7 5.86 8.14 1.28
C THR A 7 5.73 7.75 -0.19
N THR A 8 5.35 6.50 -0.48
CA THR A 8 5.11 6.06 -1.85
C THR A 8 3.93 6.79 -2.51
N VAL A 9 2.83 7.02 -1.78
CA VAL A 9 1.68 7.80 -2.28
C VAL A 9 2.09 9.23 -2.63
N LEU A 10 2.87 9.87 -1.77
CA LEU A 10 3.36 11.22 -2.02
C LEU A 10 4.23 11.27 -3.27
N ALA A 11 5.17 10.34 -3.42
CA ALA A 11 6.02 10.23 -4.60
C ALA A 11 5.20 9.96 -5.89
N LEU A 12 4.19 9.09 -5.85
CA LEU A 12 3.30 8.82 -6.97
C LEU A 12 2.49 10.05 -7.39
N ARG A 13 2.06 10.86 -6.41
CA ARG A 13 1.37 12.13 -6.67
C ARG A 13 2.28 13.16 -7.31
N ALA A 14 3.51 13.31 -6.80
CA ALA A 14 4.51 14.20 -7.36
C ALA A 14 4.87 13.81 -8.81
N TYR A 15 5.16 12.52 -9.03
CA TYR A 15 5.43 12.00 -10.37
C TYR A 15 4.27 12.28 -11.34
N ARG A 16 3.01 12.03 -10.93
CA ARG A 16 1.85 12.33 -11.78
C ARG A 16 1.69 13.83 -12.05
N ALA A 17 1.98 14.69 -11.08
CA ALA A 17 1.87 16.14 -11.25
C ALA A 17 2.88 16.67 -12.29
N GLU A 18 4.08 16.09 -12.35
CA GLU A 18 5.15 16.53 -13.26
C GLU A 18 5.13 15.80 -14.61
N GLN A 19 4.86 14.50 -14.62
CA GLN A 19 4.92 13.65 -15.82
C GLN A 19 3.54 13.41 -16.46
N GLY A 20 2.46 13.85 -15.82
CA GLY A 20 1.08 13.73 -16.31
C GLY A 20 0.44 12.34 -16.17
N ALA A 21 1.21 11.31 -15.81
CA ALA A 21 0.73 9.94 -15.64
C ALA A 21 1.38 9.26 -14.44
N HIS A 22 0.78 8.17 -13.94
CA HIS A 22 1.44 7.32 -12.95
C HIS A 22 2.54 6.46 -13.58
N PRO A 23 3.64 6.18 -12.86
CA PRO A 23 4.75 5.42 -13.42
C PRO A 23 4.39 3.96 -13.68
N GLU A 24 5.05 3.31 -14.64
CA GLU A 24 4.87 1.87 -14.90
C GLU A 24 5.33 0.99 -13.73
N SER A 25 6.28 1.46 -12.92
CA SER A 25 6.78 0.75 -11.75
C SER A 25 7.28 1.71 -10.65
N LEU A 26 7.38 1.23 -9.41
CA LEU A 26 7.99 2.00 -8.32
C LEU A 26 9.47 2.31 -8.56
N GLY A 27 10.15 1.53 -9.41
CA GLY A 27 11.53 1.82 -9.81
C GLY A 27 11.67 3.17 -10.51
N ALA A 28 10.67 3.60 -11.27
CA ALA A 28 10.68 4.90 -11.92
C ALA A 28 10.68 6.06 -10.91
N LEU A 29 10.04 5.88 -9.75
CA LEU A 29 10.09 6.89 -8.67
C LEU A 29 11.51 7.06 -8.13
N VAL A 30 12.31 5.99 -8.11
CA VAL A 30 13.72 6.05 -7.69
C VAL A 30 14.57 6.67 -8.79
N SER A 31 14.44 6.21 -10.03
CA SER A 31 15.21 6.73 -11.17
C SER A 31 14.99 8.23 -11.41
N HIS A 32 13.78 8.73 -11.14
CA HIS A 32 13.45 10.16 -11.25
C HIS A 32 13.70 10.95 -9.95
N GLY A 33 14.20 10.31 -8.89
CA GLY A 33 14.60 10.99 -7.65
C GLY A 33 13.46 11.36 -6.69
N TYR A 34 12.21 10.92 -6.94
CA TYR A 34 11.10 11.11 -6.00
C TYR A 34 11.24 10.23 -4.75
N LEU A 35 11.97 9.11 -4.85
CA LEU A 35 12.32 8.21 -3.73
C LEU A 35 13.81 7.89 -3.75
N SER A 36 14.46 7.84 -2.60
CA SER A 36 15.86 7.38 -2.52
C SER A 36 15.99 5.86 -2.69
N ARG A 37 14.96 5.11 -2.29
CA ARG A 37 14.81 3.66 -2.49
C ARG A 37 13.34 3.27 -2.40
N ILE A 38 12.98 2.10 -2.91
CA ILE A 38 11.62 1.57 -2.75
C ILE A 38 11.40 1.17 -1.27
N PRO A 39 10.36 1.68 -0.59
CA PRO A 39 10.08 1.31 0.80
C PRO A 39 9.74 -0.18 0.94
N ALA A 40 10.30 -0.80 1.97
CA ALA A 40 9.95 -2.16 2.37
C ALA A 40 8.55 -2.23 2.98
N ASP A 41 7.84 -3.32 2.72
CA ASP A 41 6.60 -3.70 3.35
C ASP A 41 6.89 -4.27 4.75
N PRO A 42 6.39 -3.64 5.83
CA PRO A 42 6.65 -4.09 7.19
C PRO A 42 6.01 -5.44 7.54
N PHE A 43 5.00 -5.88 6.79
CA PHE A 43 4.28 -7.12 7.06
C PHE A 43 4.73 -8.27 6.16
N ALA A 44 5.59 -8.02 5.17
CA ALA A 44 6.14 -9.11 4.40
C ALA A 44 7.06 -9.96 5.29
N SER A 45 6.70 -11.24 5.49
CA SER A 45 7.44 -12.22 6.29
C SER A 45 8.94 -12.30 5.95
N THR A 46 9.31 -11.97 4.72
CA THR A 46 10.69 -11.69 4.32
C THR A 46 10.97 -10.19 4.42
N GLY A 47 11.65 -9.79 5.50
CA GLY A 47 12.13 -8.41 5.67
C GLY A 47 12.92 -7.95 4.45
N GLY A 48 12.34 -7.05 3.67
CA GLY A 48 12.94 -6.54 2.43
C GLY A 48 12.04 -6.62 1.19
N THR A 49 10.91 -7.33 1.24
CA THR A 49 9.92 -7.25 0.15
C THR A 49 9.32 -5.85 0.12
N PRO A 50 9.35 -5.12 -1.02
CA PRO A 50 8.79 -3.78 -1.11
C PRO A 50 7.26 -3.79 -1.07
N VAL A 51 6.67 -2.62 -0.78
CA VAL A 51 5.23 -2.39 -0.99
C VAL A 51 4.85 -2.66 -2.44
N ARG A 52 3.63 -3.16 -2.66
CA ARG A 52 3.18 -3.64 -3.97
C ARG A 52 2.41 -2.56 -4.71
N TYR A 53 2.68 -2.45 -6.01
CA TYR A 53 2.12 -1.43 -6.87
C TYR A 53 1.76 -2.01 -8.23
N ARG A 54 0.58 -1.64 -8.75
CA ARG A 54 0.13 -2.00 -10.09
C ARG A 54 -0.67 -0.85 -10.69
N ARG A 55 -0.40 -0.50 -11.95
CA ARG A 55 -1.26 0.43 -12.69
C ARG A 55 -2.58 -0.24 -13.04
N LEU A 56 -3.65 0.54 -12.97
CA LEU A 56 -4.99 0.12 -13.37
C LEU A 56 -5.45 0.97 -14.57
N ALA A 57 -6.51 0.51 -15.23
CA ALA A 57 -7.14 1.26 -16.30
C ALA A 57 -7.66 2.63 -15.82
N GLY A 58 -7.84 3.56 -16.75
CA GLY A 58 -8.38 4.89 -16.44
C GLY A 58 -7.42 5.82 -15.68
N GLY A 59 -6.11 5.53 -15.68
CA GLY A 59 -5.11 6.37 -15.02
C GLY A 59 -5.14 6.27 -13.50
N THR A 60 -5.62 5.15 -12.97
CA THR A 60 -5.61 4.82 -11.54
C THR A 60 -4.50 3.80 -11.22
N TYR A 61 -4.30 3.48 -9.95
CA TYR A 61 -3.34 2.47 -9.52
C TYR A 61 -3.82 1.78 -8.23
N LEU A 62 -3.28 0.59 -8.01
CA LEU A 62 -3.37 -0.16 -6.77
C LEU A 62 -2.02 -0.06 -6.05
N LEU A 63 -2.04 0.29 -4.77
CA LEU A 63 -0.87 0.32 -3.90
C LEU A 63 -1.25 -0.30 -2.56
N TYR A 64 -0.51 -1.32 -2.15
CA TYR A 64 -0.85 -2.09 -0.96
C TYR A 64 0.35 -2.74 -0.28
N SER A 65 0.11 -3.16 0.96
CA SER A 65 0.98 -4.02 1.77
C SER A 65 0.24 -5.34 2.04
N VAL A 66 0.96 -6.44 2.22
CA VAL A 66 0.38 -7.80 2.37
C VAL A 66 -0.51 -7.96 3.61
N GLY A 67 -0.51 -6.99 4.52
CA GLY A 67 -1.31 -7.14 5.72
C GLY A 67 -0.73 -8.15 6.72
N PRO A 68 -1.34 -8.21 7.91
CA PRO A 68 -0.76 -8.86 9.09
C PRO A 68 -0.74 -10.39 8.99
N ASP A 69 -1.53 -10.98 8.09
CA ASP A 69 -1.54 -12.42 7.82
C ASP A 69 -0.35 -12.86 6.94
N CYS A 70 0.47 -11.90 6.50
CA CYS A 70 1.63 -12.05 5.65
C CYS A 70 1.34 -12.76 4.31
N GLN A 71 0.08 -12.81 3.89
CA GLN A 71 -0.37 -13.43 2.66
C GLN A 71 -0.75 -12.35 1.65
N ASP A 72 -0.21 -12.47 0.44
CA ASP A 72 -0.54 -11.54 -0.64
C ASP A 72 -1.88 -11.97 -1.25
N ASP A 73 -2.93 -11.22 -0.95
CA ASP A 73 -4.29 -11.46 -1.47
C ASP A 73 -4.59 -10.62 -2.74
N ASP A 74 -3.55 -10.30 -3.52
CA ASP A 74 -3.57 -9.51 -4.77
C ASP A 74 -4.19 -8.11 -4.62
N GLY A 75 -4.02 -7.50 -3.44
CA GLY A 75 -4.60 -6.22 -3.07
C GLY A 75 -6.07 -6.31 -2.68
N THR A 76 -6.52 -7.47 -2.16
CA THR A 76 -7.85 -7.61 -1.60
C THR A 76 -7.86 -6.99 -0.21
N PRO A 77 -8.62 -5.92 0.03
CA PRO A 77 -8.55 -5.18 1.29
C PRO A 77 -9.01 -6.03 2.47
N ILE A 78 -8.37 -5.86 3.63
CA ILE A 78 -8.88 -6.41 4.90
C ILE A 78 -10.34 -5.97 5.08
N ARG A 79 -11.26 -6.93 5.04
CA ARG A 79 -12.67 -6.72 5.35
C ARG A 79 -12.91 -7.15 6.79
N ALA A 80 -13.06 -6.17 7.66
CA ALA A 80 -13.55 -6.37 9.00
C ALA A 80 -14.94 -7.04 8.98
N THR A 81 -15.02 -8.37 9.05
CA THR A 81 -16.26 -9.07 9.34
C THR A 81 -16.52 -9.04 10.84
N PHE A 82 -16.76 -7.84 11.40
CA PHE A 82 -17.25 -7.74 12.77
C PHE A 82 -18.76 -7.98 12.74
N ALA A 83 -19.17 -9.24 12.82
CA ALA A 83 -20.53 -9.59 13.20
C ALA A 83 -20.71 -9.22 14.69
N ASN A 84 -21.41 -8.10 14.93
CA ASN A 84 -21.82 -7.56 16.22
C ASN A 84 -20.70 -7.25 17.26
N GLU A 85 -20.51 -5.94 17.46
CA GLU A 85 -19.96 -5.27 18.66
C GLU A 85 -18.45 -5.40 18.95
N LYS A 86 -17.67 -4.45 18.38
CA LYS A 86 -16.82 -3.44 19.07
C LYS A 86 -16.05 -2.56 18.05
N PRO A 87 -15.66 -1.31 18.37
CA PRO A 87 -15.27 -0.31 17.37
C PRO A 87 -13.82 -0.41 16.83
N LYS A 88 -13.74 -0.38 15.50
CA LYS A 88 -12.92 0.48 14.59
C LYS A 88 -11.39 0.52 14.58
N HIS A 89 -10.59 -0.17 15.40
CA HIS A 89 -9.12 0.12 15.40
C HIS A 89 -8.14 -1.04 15.66
N TRP A 90 -8.60 -2.28 15.75
CA TRP A 90 -7.70 -3.40 16.07
C TRP A 90 -7.40 -4.16 14.79
N VAL A 91 -6.14 -4.13 14.36
CA VAL A 91 -5.60 -5.08 13.37
C VAL A 91 -5.04 -6.24 14.18
N GLU A 92 -5.77 -7.35 14.23
CA GLU A 92 -5.25 -8.58 14.84
C GLU A 92 -4.37 -9.34 13.83
N ALA A 93 -3.42 -10.12 14.34
CA ALA A 93 -2.45 -10.86 13.52
C ALA A 93 -3.09 -11.90 12.58
N ASP A 94 -4.37 -12.21 12.78
CA ASP A 94 -5.18 -13.16 12.02
C ASP A 94 -6.19 -12.48 11.08
N MET A 95 -6.18 -11.14 10.99
CA MET A 95 -7.03 -10.43 10.05
C MET A 95 -6.57 -10.65 8.62
N LYS A 96 -7.43 -11.29 7.84
CA LYS A 96 -7.16 -11.67 6.46
C LYS A 96 -7.23 -10.49 5.51
N GLY A 97 -6.30 -10.43 4.56
CA GLY A 97 -6.29 -9.45 3.48
C GLY A 97 -5.16 -8.43 3.55
N ASP A 98 -5.06 -7.67 2.48
CA ASP A 98 -4.05 -6.65 2.26
C ASP A 98 -4.45 -5.27 2.82
N PHE A 99 -3.46 -4.45 3.16
CA PHE A 99 -3.66 -3.02 3.42
C PHE A 99 -3.63 -2.23 2.13
N VAL A 100 -4.79 -1.78 1.66
CA VAL A 100 -4.93 -1.09 0.38
C VAL A 100 -5.12 0.42 0.57
N VAL A 101 -4.26 1.20 -0.08
CA VAL A 101 -4.35 2.67 -0.06
C VAL A 101 -5.68 3.14 -0.62
N GLY A 102 -6.37 4.02 0.11
CA GLY A 102 -7.65 4.61 -0.30
C GLY A 102 -8.87 3.72 -0.05
N VAL A 103 -8.69 2.51 0.48
CA VAL A 103 -9.78 1.62 0.89
C VAL A 103 -9.80 1.44 2.41
N ASN A 104 -8.65 1.17 3.03
CA ASN A 104 -8.54 1.07 4.48
C ASN A 104 -8.23 2.46 5.07
N ASN A 105 -9.18 3.04 5.82
CA ASN A 105 -8.95 4.29 6.56
C ASN A 105 -8.33 3.98 7.93
N TYR A 106 -7.11 4.46 8.17
CA TYR A 106 -6.57 4.60 9.52
C TYR A 106 -7.04 5.95 10.07
N GLN A 107 -7.69 5.96 11.24
CA GLN A 107 -7.71 7.13 12.10
C GLN A 107 -6.68 6.86 13.21
N ASP A 108 -5.78 7.82 13.39
CA ASP A 108 -4.76 7.85 14.46
C ASP A 108 -5.34 7.56 15.84
#